data_AF-A0A495KPA1-F1
#
_entry.id   AF-A0A495KPA1-F1
#
_cell.length_a   1.000
_cell.length_b   1.000
_cell.length_c   1.000
_cell.angle_alpha   90.00
_cell.angle_beta   90.00
_cell.angle_gamma   90.00
#
_symmetry.space_group_name_H-M   'P 1'
#
loop_
_entity.id
_entity.type
_entity.pdbx_description
1 polymer ?
#
loop_
_entity_poly.entity_id
_entity_poly.type
_entity_poly.pdbx_seq_one_letter_code
_entity_poly.pdbx_strand_id
1 'polypeptide(L)'
;MKNIFRKILIPSMICILCIISSCEKEIYENHLKKEGKSSVTFREFLSETQIKNFKKQIKLKNNLTNSQAKFEEIQSYYIIDTTLVMKYIDPNLNEKYTFKIVPVIEIPDPNELYNLVYSKENDVWEFSIYILEKNEAIIDYYDYESLTKIYDSNQVNFTPTMLCFSTIYHCTRTGSCTATFCDQCLLCTTPIINPCDDPSLAVGLYAIQDLFLANNGPSGGGGSPLTEPCTSLKNLANPQRGNIKPLIDSLTQKVTSPNSNKEFAISFKRNSNPNPTSEDDENIYTNTLINTGLESTVPIPYGDEYIGGAHNHTEKGHDMFSFSDVRVLMKAYNGASLGRKSDVVLILVCKDNYTGVVHKYAIKVDNIDSLNNQVFTKMNDADYAGLPEIDILDRLNKKIGQKYDNNLPTLEKCFLQQFGAFGISLYKTDNDDLSNWQKLELESTGNLGTGNQLNVKHTPCN
;
A
#
# COMPACT_ATOMS: atom_id res chain seq x y z
N MET A 1 -33.97 -56.04 -3.28
CA MET A 1 -34.09 -54.72 -2.60
C MET A 1 -32.91 -53.77 -2.85
N LYS A 2 -31.63 -54.18 -2.79
CA LYS A 2 -30.47 -53.28 -3.03
C LYS A 2 -30.45 -52.55 -4.38
N ASN A 3 -30.95 -53.15 -5.47
CA ASN A 3 -30.93 -52.53 -6.80
C ASN A 3 -32.04 -51.50 -7.05
N ILE A 4 -33.12 -51.51 -6.26
CA ILE A 4 -34.21 -50.53 -6.38
C ILE A 4 -33.82 -49.25 -5.63
N PHE A 5 -33.16 -49.39 -4.48
CA PHE A 5 -32.69 -48.25 -3.69
C PHE A 5 -31.69 -47.38 -4.46
N ARG A 6 -30.76 -48.00 -5.21
CA ARG A 6 -29.73 -47.26 -5.97
C ARG A 6 -30.28 -46.48 -7.17
N LYS A 7 -31.37 -46.96 -7.79
CA LYS A 7 -31.96 -46.32 -8.98
C LYS A 7 -32.84 -45.11 -8.65
N ILE A 8 -33.33 -45.02 -7.41
CA ILE A 8 -34.25 -43.94 -7.00
C ILE A 8 -33.51 -42.87 -6.18
N LEU A 9 -32.59 -43.25 -5.29
CA LEU A 9 -31.92 -42.29 -4.41
C LEU A 9 -30.94 -41.37 -5.15
N ILE A 10 -30.18 -41.90 -6.12
CA ILE A 10 -29.14 -41.15 -6.82
C ILE A 10 -29.72 -40.01 -7.68
N PRO A 11 -30.75 -40.21 -8.53
CA PRO A 11 -31.35 -39.10 -9.27
C PRO A 11 -32.05 -38.09 -8.36
N SER A 12 -32.64 -38.54 -7.24
CA SER A 12 -33.26 -37.63 -6.25
C SER A 12 -32.23 -36.72 -5.56
N MET A 13 -31.07 -37.26 -5.18
CA MET A 13 -30.00 -36.47 -4.56
C MET A 13 -29.34 -35.48 -5.54
N ILE A 14 -29.22 -35.85 -6.83
CA ILE A 14 -28.70 -34.95 -7.88
C ILE A 14 -29.68 -33.80 -8.12
N CYS A 15 -30.99 -34.05 -8.18
CA CYS A 15 -31.99 -32.98 -8.28
C CYS A 15 -31.95 -32.04 -7.08
N ILE A 16 -31.79 -32.58 -5.86
CA ILE A 16 -31.69 -31.76 -4.64
C ILE A 16 -30.40 -30.91 -4.70
N LEU A 17 -29.25 -31.47 -5.10
CA LEU A 17 -28.01 -30.68 -5.26
C LEU A 17 -28.14 -29.57 -6.30
N CYS A 18 -28.83 -29.81 -7.42
CA CYS A 18 -29.06 -28.79 -8.44
C CYS A 18 -29.95 -27.65 -7.94
N ILE A 19 -30.96 -27.94 -7.12
CA ILE A 19 -31.86 -26.93 -6.54
C ILE A 19 -31.12 -26.08 -5.49
N ILE A 20 -30.20 -26.66 -4.71
CA ILE A 20 -29.42 -25.91 -3.72
C ILE A 20 -28.35 -25.04 -4.40
N SER A 21 -27.82 -25.47 -5.56
CA SER A 21 -26.82 -24.68 -6.32
C SER A 21 -27.39 -23.48 -7.09
N SER A 22 -28.71 -23.33 -7.18
CA SER A 22 -29.34 -22.20 -7.89
C SER A 22 -29.83 -21.07 -6.98
N CYS A 23 -29.59 -21.13 -5.67
CA CYS A 23 -30.24 -20.23 -4.70
C CYS A 23 -29.37 -19.09 -4.12
N GLU A 24 -28.12 -18.90 -4.53
CA GLU A 24 -27.33 -17.75 -4.06
C GLU A 24 -27.54 -16.47 -4.86
N LYS A 25 -28.38 -16.49 -5.91
CA LYS A 25 -28.51 -15.35 -6.83
C LYS A 25 -29.62 -14.33 -6.55
N GLU A 26 -30.49 -14.48 -5.55
CA GLU A 26 -31.72 -13.67 -5.51
C GLU A 26 -32.07 -12.95 -4.19
N ILE A 27 -31.08 -12.62 -3.35
CA ILE A 27 -31.27 -11.60 -2.29
C ILE A 27 -30.76 -10.23 -2.74
N TYR A 28 -29.71 -10.18 -3.57
CA TYR A 28 -29.13 -8.92 -4.06
C TYR A 28 -29.94 -8.28 -5.19
N GLU A 29 -30.49 -9.07 -6.12
CA GLU A 29 -31.22 -8.56 -7.30
C GLU A 29 -32.63 -8.03 -6.96
N ASN A 30 -33.28 -8.53 -5.91
CA ASN A 30 -34.67 -8.18 -5.59
C ASN A 30 -34.82 -6.78 -4.96
N HIS A 31 -33.77 -6.22 -4.35
CA HIS A 31 -33.79 -4.84 -3.84
C HIS A 31 -33.44 -3.79 -4.90
N LEU A 32 -32.73 -4.16 -5.97
CA LEU A 32 -32.31 -3.23 -7.02
C LEU A 32 -33.46 -2.79 -7.95
N LYS A 33 -34.47 -3.64 -8.14
CA LYS A 33 -35.59 -3.38 -9.08
C LYS A 33 -36.54 -2.25 -8.68
N LYS A 34 -36.44 -1.68 -7.47
CA LYS A 34 -37.40 -0.67 -6.98
C LYS A 34 -37.02 0.80 -7.25
N GLU A 35 -35.81 1.13 -7.69
CA GLU A 35 -35.33 2.53 -7.66
C GLU A 35 -34.44 2.96 -8.85
N GLY A 36 -34.69 2.49 -10.07
CA GLY A 36 -33.91 2.94 -11.25
C GLY A 36 -32.43 2.54 -11.22
N LYS A 37 -32.06 1.59 -10.35
CA LYS A 37 -30.72 1.00 -10.25
C LYS A 37 -30.64 -0.22 -11.15
N SER A 38 -29.60 -0.31 -11.96
CA SER A 38 -29.30 -1.49 -12.79
C SER A 38 -27.81 -1.76 -12.77
N SER A 39 -27.42 -3.03 -12.78
CA SER A 39 -26.03 -3.39 -13.06
C SER A 39 -25.83 -3.38 -14.58
N VAL A 40 -24.70 -2.83 -15.01
CA VAL A 40 -24.25 -2.86 -16.40
C VAL A 40 -22.84 -3.45 -16.46
N THR A 41 -22.49 -4.01 -17.61
CA THR A 41 -21.12 -4.43 -17.87
C THR A 41 -20.22 -3.22 -18.11
N PHE A 42 -18.93 -3.36 -17.85
CA PHE A 42 -17.96 -2.30 -18.17
C PHE A 42 -17.97 -1.93 -19.66
N ARG A 43 -18.26 -2.88 -20.56
CA ARG A 43 -18.39 -2.62 -22.00
C ARG A 43 -19.59 -1.73 -22.32
N GLU A 44 -20.74 -1.98 -21.69
CA GLU A 44 -21.93 -1.15 -21.82
C GLU A 44 -21.64 0.26 -21.31
N PHE A 45 -21.02 0.40 -20.13
CA PHE A 45 -20.55 1.69 -19.62
C PHE A 45 -19.69 2.45 -20.65
N LEU A 46 -18.66 1.82 -21.23
CA LEU A 46 -17.80 2.48 -22.22
C LEU A 46 -18.58 2.88 -23.49
N SER A 47 -19.54 2.05 -23.91
CA SER A 47 -20.38 2.32 -25.07
C SER A 47 -21.34 3.50 -24.84
N GLU A 48 -21.98 3.53 -23.67
CA GLU A 48 -22.96 4.55 -23.30
C GLU A 48 -22.29 5.89 -23.00
N THR A 49 -21.12 5.87 -22.36
CA THR A 49 -20.39 7.09 -22.01
C THR A 49 -19.48 7.62 -23.11
N GLN A 50 -19.11 6.79 -24.08
CA GLN A 50 -18.11 7.08 -25.12
C GLN A 50 -16.72 7.47 -24.56
N ILE A 51 -16.44 7.14 -23.29
CA ILE A 51 -15.15 7.41 -22.66
C ILE A 51 -14.09 6.48 -23.26
N LYS A 52 -13.24 7.03 -24.14
CA LYS A 52 -12.18 6.24 -24.82
C LYS A 52 -10.98 5.94 -23.93
N ASN A 53 -10.76 6.71 -22.86
CA ASN A 53 -9.56 6.65 -22.05
C ASN A 53 -9.87 6.67 -20.55
N PHE A 54 -10.59 5.64 -20.11
CA PHE A 54 -10.99 5.44 -18.71
C PHE A 54 -9.82 5.55 -17.71
N LYS A 55 -8.60 5.24 -18.16
CA LYS A 55 -7.39 5.19 -17.32
C LYS A 55 -6.76 6.55 -17.02
N LYS A 56 -6.93 7.56 -17.88
CA LYS A 56 -6.14 8.81 -17.84
C LYS A 56 -6.99 10.03 -17.48
N GLN A 57 -7.45 10.18 -16.25
CA GLN A 57 -8.26 11.36 -15.93
C GLN A 57 -8.10 12.01 -14.55
N ILE A 58 -7.13 11.61 -13.70
CA ILE A 58 -6.84 12.45 -12.51
C ILE A 58 -5.83 13.53 -12.89
N LYS A 59 -6.29 14.78 -12.88
CA LYS A 59 -5.39 15.93 -12.77
C LYS A 59 -5.02 16.05 -11.30
N LEU A 60 -3.84 15.56 -10.94
CA LEU A 60 -3.22 16.01 -9.71
C LEU A 60 -2.83 17.47 -9.92
N LYS A 61 -3.26 18.32 -9.00
CA LYS A 61 -2.83 19.73 -8.97
C LYS A 61 -1.34 19.70 -8.61
N ASN A 62 -0.48 19.72 -9.64
CA ASN A 62 0.96 19.76 -9.44
C ASN A 62 1.30 20.93 -8.53
N ASN A 63 2.15 20.67 -7.53
CA ASN A 63 2.78 21.71 -6.74
C ASN A 63 3.33 22.80 -7.68
N LEU A 64 2.92 24.03 -7.39
CA LEU A 64 3.04 25.36 -8.03
C LEU A 64 4.22 25.72 -8.97
N THR A 65 5.16 24.84 -9.32
CA THR A 65 6.44 25.25 -9.95
C THR A 65 6.64 24.81 -11.39
N ASN A 66 5.81 23.93 -11.96
CA ASN A 66 5.89 23.60 -13.39
C ASN A 66 4.51 23.63 -14.05
N SER A 67 4.35 24.50 -15.06
CA SER A 67 3.13 24.72 -15.85
C SER A 67 2.68 23.53 -16.69
N GLN A 68 3.29 22.36 -16.52
CA GLN A 68 2.83 21.10 -17.08
C GLN A 68 2.20 20.28 -15.96
N ALA A 69 0.88 20.40 -15.79
CA ALA A 69 0.11 19.44 -14.99
C ALA A 69 0.33 18.06 -15.62
N LYS A 70 1.06 17.17 -14.92
CA LYS A 70 1.19 15.78 -15.32
C LYS A 70 -0.15 15.12 -14.99
N PHE A 71 -0.78 14.56 -16.02
CA PHE A 71 -1.91 13.66 -15.81
C PHE A 71 -1.34 12.36 -15.27
N GLU A 72 -1.70 12.02 -14.04
CA GLU A 72 -1.43 10.70 -13.52
C GLU A 72 -2.66 9.81 -13.72
N GLU A 73 -2.41 8.54 -13.96
CA GLU A 73 -3.48 7.57 -14.15
C GLU A 73 -4.13 7.29 -12.80
N ILE A 74 -5.47 7.28 -12.75
CA ILE A 74 -6.22 6.95 -11.52
C ILE A 74 -5.79 5.58 -10.96
N GLN A 75 -5.33 4.69 -11.84
CA GLN A 75 -4.83 3.36 -11.53
C GLN A 75 -3.53 3.36 -10.70
N SER A 76 -2.79 4.46 -10.69
CA SER A 76 -1.63 4.62 -9.80
C SER A 76 -2.04 4.73 -8.33
N TYR A 77 -3.27 5.17 -8.06
CA TYR A 77 -3.78 5.44 -6.72
C TYR A 77 -4.84 4.45 -6.28
N TYR A 78 -5.62 3.92 -7.23
CA TYR A 78 -6.76 3.07 -6.94
C TYR A 78 -6.84 1.87 -7.88
N ILE A 79 -7.13 0.71 -7.33
CA ILE A 79 -7.60 -0.45 -8.08
C ILE A 79 -9.10 -0.26 -8.33
N ILE A 80 -9.50 -0.20 -9.61
CA ILE A 80 -10.91 -0.02 -9.99
C ILE A 80 -11.52 -1.39 -10.30
N ASP A 81 -12.56 -1.75 -9.56
CA ASP A 81 -13.36 -2.95 -9.85
C ASP A 81 -14.29 -2.67 -11.04
N THR A 82 -13.97 -3.30 -12.18
CA THR A 82 -14.74 -3.20 -13.42
C THR A 82 -15.70 -4.39 -13.62
N THR A 83 -15.76 -5.32 -12.66
CA THR A 83 -16.62 -6.50 -12.75
C THR A 83 -18.08 -6.17 -12.45
N LEU A 84 -18.31 -5.17 -11.60
CA LEU A 84 -19.62 -4.67 -11.22
C LEU A 84 -19.67 -3.16 -11.41
N VAL A 85 -20.43 -2.71 -12.43
CA VAL A 85 -20.70 -1.29 -12.65
C VAL A 85 -22.17 -1.04 -12.34
N MET A 86 -22.44 -0.11 -11.43
CA MET A 86 -23.79 0.24 -11.05
C MET A 86 -24.23 1.47 -11.83
N LYS A 87 -25.26 1.34 -12.66
CA LYS A 87 -25.94 2.45 -13.34
C LYS A 87 -27.12 2.93 -12.50
N TYR A 88 -27.21 4.24 -12.34
CA TYR A 88 -28.29 4.93 -11.67
C TYR A 88 -28.81 6.07 -12.53
N ILE A 89 -30.13 6.23 -12.61
CA ILE A 89 -30.77 7.37 -13.26
C ILE A 89 -31.51 8.15 -12.18
N ASP A 90 -31.09 9.39 -11.93
CA ASP A 90 -31.75 10.24 -10.94
C ASP A 90 -33.12 10.76 -11.44
N PRO A 91 -33.98 11.34 -10.58
CA PRO A 91 -35.29 11.85 -11.00
C PRO A 91 -35.24 12.99 -12.02
N ASN A 92 -34.09 13.65 -12.17
CA ASN A 92 -33.87 14.67 -13.20
C ASN A 92 -33.34 14.05 -14.51
N LEU A 93 -33.35 12.71 -14.61
CA LEU A 93 -32.83 11.91 -15.72
C LEU A 93 -31.32 12.04 -15.93
N ASN A 94 -30.56 12.44 -14.91
CA ASN A 94 -29.11 12.40 -14.98
C ASN A 94 -28.63 10.97 -14.76
N GLU A 95 -27.83 10.48 -15.70
CA GLU A 95 -27.19 9.19 -15.60
C GLU A 95 -25.93 9.28 -14.73
N LYS A 96 -25.77 8.28 -13.85
CA LYS A 96 -24.59 8.10 -13.01
C LYS A 96 -24.10 6.65 -13.11
N TYR A 97 -22.78 6.47 -13.08
CA TYR A 97 -22.16 5.15 -12.96
C TYR A 97 -21.23 5.12 -11.77
N THR A 98 -21.32 4.06 -10.96
CA THR A 98 -20.47 3.89 -9.79
C THR A 98 -19.62 2.63 -9.93
N PHE A 99 -18.34 2.78 -9.60
CA PHE A 99 -17.35 1.72 -9.50
C PHE A 99 -16.87 1.62 -8.06
N LYS A 100 -16.74 0.40 -7.56
CA LYS A 100 -15.95 0.17 -6.34
C LYS A 100 -14.48 0.41 -6.67
N ILE A 101 -13.80 1.17 -5.83
CA ILE A 101 -12.35 1.34 -5.94
C ILE A 101 -11.67 0.97 -4.62
N VAL A 102 -10.38 0.64 -4.68
CA VAL A 102 -9.57 0.30 -3.49
C VAL A 102 -8.27 1.10 -3.56
N PRO A 103 -7.93 1.89 -2.53
CA PRO A 103 -6.64 2.59 -2.50
C PRO A 103 -5.45 1.62 -2.62
N VAL A 104 -4.46 1.99 -3.42
CA VAL A 104 -3.21 1.22 -3.61
C VAL A 104 -2.16 1.62 -2.57
N ILE A 105 -2.18 2.91 -2.21
CA ILE A 105 -1.16 3.53 -1.37
C ILE A 105 -1.45 3.24 0.09
N GLU A 106 -2.69 3.30 0.55
CA GLU A 106 -3.09 3.08 1.95
C GLU A 106 -3.91 1.79 2.13
N ILE A 107 -3.88 1.23 3.33
CA ILE A 107 -4.80 0.15 3.71
C ILE A 107 -6.07 0.85 4.18
N PRO A 108 -7.19 0.76 3.43
CA PRO A 108 -8.42 1.43 3.82
C PRO A 108 -8.91 0.90 5.17
N ASP A 109 -9.51 1.76 5.98
CA ASP A 109 -10.20 1.32 7.20
C ASP A 109 -11.25 0.26 6.81
N PRO A 110 -11.41 -0.84 7.56
CA PRO A 110 -12.42 -1.87 7.25
C PRO A 110 -13.86 -1.31 7.18
N ASN A 111 -14.11 -0.16 7.79
CA ASN A 111 -15.39 0.55 7.76
C ASN A 111 -15.51 1.54 6.61
N GLU A 112 -14.45 1.80 5.85
CA GLU A 112 -14.47 2.68 4.69
C GLU A 112 -14.73 1.93 3.39
N LEU A 113 -15.56 2.50 2.52
CA LEU A 113 -15.73 2.09 1.14
C LEU A 113 -15.44 3.24 0.20
N TYR A 114 -14.64 2.99 -0.83
CA TYR A 114 -14.29 4.00 -1.82
C TYR A 114 -15.08 3.74 -3.11
N ASN A 115 -15.70 4.80 -3.63
CA ASN A 115 -16.50 4.76 -4.85
C ASN A 115 -16.05 5.83 -5.84
N LEU A 116 -15.78 5.40 -7.07
CA LEU A 116 -15.60 6.29 -8.22
C LEU A 116 -16.96 6.45 -8.90
N VAL A 117 -17.46 7.69 -8.95
CA VAL A 117 -18.77 8.02 -9.50
C VAL A 117 -18.58 8.88 -10.73
N TYR A 118 -19.07 8.42 -11.88
CA TYR A 118 -19.22 9.22 -13.09
C TYR A 118 -20.63 9.82 -13.14
N SER A 119 -20.74 11.12 -13.42
CA SER A 119 -22.01 11.82 -13.62
C SER A 119 -22.01 12.57 -14.94
N LYS A 120 -23.16 12.58 -15.63
CA LYS A 120 -23.32 13.36 -16.86
C LYS A 120 -23.87 14.74 -16.53
N GLU A 121 -23.07 15.78 -16.76
CA GLU A 121 -23.44 17.18 -16.52
C GLU A 121 -23.23 17.99 -17.81
N ASN A 122 -24.29 18.65 -18.32
CA ASN A 122 -24.24 19.44 -19.56
C ASN A 122 -23.62 18.69 -20.76
N ASP A 123 -24.00 17.42 -20.93
CA ASP A 123 -23.47 16.50 -21.94
C ASP A 123 -21.98 16.13 -21.81
N VAL A 124 -21.33 16.49 -20.70
CA VAL A 124 -19.97 16.09 -20.37
C VAL A 124 -19.99 15.07 -19.24
N TRP A 125 -19.17 14.02 -19.38
CA TRP A 125 -18.96 13.06 -18.30
C TRP A 125 -17.88 13.57 -17.36
N GLU A 126 -18.26 13.76 -16.12
CA GLU A 126 -17.40 14.17 -15.02
C GLU A 126 -17.31 13.03 -14.02
N PHE A 127 -16.28 13.03 -13.17
CA PHE A 127 -16.14 12.02 -12.15
C PHE A 127 -15.71 12.58 -10.80
N SER A 128 -16.11 11.88 -9.76
CA SER A 128 -15.80 12.19 -8.37
C SER A 128 -15.43 10.93 -7.62
N ILE A 129 -14.63 11.06 -6.57
CA ILE A 129 -14.31 9.96 -5.66
C ILE A 129 -14.95 10.25 -4.31
N TYR A 130 -15.63 9.25 -3.78
CA TYR A 130 -16.31 9.30 -2.48
C TYR A 130 -15.77 8.23 -1.54
N ILE A 131 -15.67 8.59 -0.26
CA ILE A 131 -15.48 7.66 0.86
C ILE A 131 -16.82 7.52 1.57
N LEU A 132 -17.22 6.28 1.88
CA LEU A 132 -18.39 5.97 2.69
C LEU A 132 -17.91 5.29 3.97
N GLU A 133 -18.18 5.89 5.11
CA GLU A 133 -17.85 5.32 6.42
C GLU A 133 -19.07 4.56 6.95
N LYS A 134 -18.89 3.30 7.35
CA LYS A 134 -19.93 2.48 7.95
C LYS A 134 -20.04 2.78 9.44
N ASN A 135 -21.28 2.74 9.94
CA ASN A 135 -21.51 2.80 11.37
C ASN A 135 -21.26 1.43 12.02
N GLU A 136 -20.27 1.32 12.90
CA GLU A 136 -19.94 0.05 13.59
C GLU A 136 -21.05 -0.48 14.51
N ALA A 137 -21.95 0.40 14.99
CA ALA A 137 -22.95 0.05 16.00
C ALA A 137 -24.16 -0.71 15.44
N ILE A 138 -24.31 -0.81 14.12
CA ILE A 138 -25.49 -1.40 13.47
C ILE A 138 -25.03 -2.60 12.63
N ILE A 139 -25.10 -3.80 13.23
CA ILE A 139 -24.64 -5.07 12.65
C ILE A 139 -25.54 -5.53 11.48
N ASP A 140 -26.74 -4.96 11.34
CA ASP A 140 -27.70 -5.34 10.30
C ASP A 140 -28.03 -4.15 9.39
N TYR A 141 -27.66 -4.31 8.11
CA TYR A 141 -27.98 -3.47 6.96
C TYR A 141 -27.20 -2.15 6.77
N TYR A 142 -26.99 -1.83 5.48
CA TYR A 142 -26.19 -0.76 4.88
C TYR A 142 -26.46 0.68 5.38
N ASP A 143 -26.19 0.96 6.66
CA ASP A 143 -26.25 2.30 7.23
C ASP A 143 -24.85 2.91 7.24
N TYR A 144 -24.63 3.88 6.35
CA TYR A 144 -23.39 4.65 6.30
C TYR A 144 -23.54 5.87 7.21
N GLU A 145 -22.54 6.12 8.06
CA GLU A 145 -22.51 7.26 8.97
C GLU A 145 -22.23 8.55 8.21
N SER A 146 -21.32 8.48 7.24
CA SER A 146 -20.90 9.62 6.44
C SER A 146 -20.64 9.22 4.98
N LEU A 147 -20.83 10.18 4.09
CA LEU A 147 -20.42 10.11 2.68
C LEU A 147 -19.60 11.37 2.40
N THR A 148 -18.31 11.19 2.11
CA THR A 148 -17.35 12.28 1.93
C THR A 148 -16.82 12.30 0.50
N LYS A 149 -17.04 13.38 -0.24
CA LYS A 149 -16.44 13.57 -1.57
C LYS A 149 -15.00 14.07 -1.41
N ILE A 150 -14.02 13.27 -1.84
CA ILE A 150 -12.58 13.57 -1.72
C ILE A 150 -11.93 14.05 -3.03
N TYR A 151 -12.60 13.87 -4.17
CA TYR A 151 -12.14 14.38 -5.46
C TYR A 151 -13.34 14.74 -6.35
N ASP A 152 -13.19 15.79 -7.15
CA ASP A 152 -14.17 16.25 -8.13
C ASP A 152 -13.45 16.82 -9.36
N SER A 153 -13.66 16.23 -10.54
CA SER A 153 -13.01 16.64 -11.79
C SER A 153 -13.41 18.05 -12.25
N ASN A 154 -14.59 18.54 -11.87
CA ASN A 154 -15.06 19.88 -12.22
C ASN A 154 -14.37 20.99 -11.43
N GLN A 155 -13.91 20.71 -10.20
CA GLN A 155 -13.34 21.73 -9.31
C GLN A 155 -11.85 22.01 -9.54
N VAL A 156 -11.19 21.27 -10.44
CA VAL A 156 -9.74 21.37 -10.66
C VAL A 156 -9.31 22.71 -11.29
N ASN A 157 -10.26 23.54 -11.73
CA ASN A 157 -9.99 24.88 -12.28
C ASN A 157 -10.03 26.03 -11.27
N PHE A 158 -10.29 25.78 -9.97
CA PHE A 158 -10.24 26.84 -8.96
C PHE A 158 -8.79 27.30 -8.67
N THR A 159 -8.62 28.62 -8.57
CA THR A 159 -7.38 29.35 -8.27
C THR A 159 -6.62 28.78 -7.05
N PRO A 160 -5.31 29.05 -6.91
CA PRO A 160 -4.42 28.32 -6.00
C PRO A 160 -4.63 28.58 -4.50
N THR A 161 -5.67 29.32 -4.11
CA THR A 161 -6.07 29.43 -2.71
C THR A 161 -6.69 28.11 -2.29
N MET A 162 -5.83 27.28 -1.71
CA MET A 162 -6.04 25.95 -1.15
C MET A 162 -7.19 25.95 -0.13
N LEU A 163 -8.42 25.90 -0.61
CA LEU A 163 -9.58 25.52 0.17
C LEU A 163 -9.91 24.09 -0.23
N CYS A 164 -9.41 23.15 0.56
CA CYS A 164 -9.92 21.79 0.54
C CYS A 164 -11.32 21.84 1.18
N PHE A 165 -12.33 21.45 0.42
CA PHE A 165 -13.70 21.32 0.91
C PHE A 165 -14.04 19.84 0.89
N SER A 166 -14.18 19.24 2.06
CA SER A 166 -14.91 17.98 2.17
C SER A 166 -16.40 18.31 2.21
N THR A 167 -17.16 17.85 1.22
CA THR A 167 -18.62 17.87 1.34
C THR A 167 -19.04 16.59 2.03
N ILE A 168 -19.48 16.72 3.29
CA ILE A 168 -20.03 15.61 4.06
C ILE A 168 -21.53 15.57 3.78
N TYR A 169 -21.99 14.45 3.28
CA TYR A 169 -23.39 14.23 2.95
C TYR A 169 -24.03 13.43 4.09
N HIS A 170 -24.81 14.09 4.95
CA HIS A 170 -25.56 13.40 6.01
C HIS A 170 -26.90 12.91 5.47
N CYS A 171 -27.26 11.68 5.81
CA CYS A 171 -28.58 11.16 5.48
C CYS A 171 -29.66 11.84 6.31
N THR A 172 -30.56 12.54 5.63
CA THR A 172 -31.53 13.43 6.29
C THR A 172 -32.58 12.69 7.10
N ARG A 173 -32.85 11.41 6.76
CA ARG A 173 -33.91 10.57 7.36
C ARG A 173 -35.27 11.28 7.48
N THR A 174 -35.58 12.19 6.55
CA THR A 174 -36.83 12.94 6.51
C THR A 174 -37.60 12.72 5.21
N GLY A 175 -38.91 12.98 5.19
CA GLY A 175 -39.75 12.83 4.01
C GLY A 175 -39.82 11.39 3.48
N SER A 176 -39.69 11.20 2.15
CA SER A 176 -39.63 9.89 1.50
C SER A 176 -38.41 9.04 1.89
N CYS A 177 -37.43 9.63 2.57
CA CYS A 177 -36.24 8.97 3.10
C CYS A 177 -36.41 8.55 4.59
N THR A 178 -37.61 8.65 5.16
CA THR A 178 -37.88 8.27 6.57
C THR A 178 -37.86 6.76 6.82
N ALA A 179 -38.11 5.95 5.79
CA ALA A 179 -38.26 4.50 5.89
C ALA A 179 -37.20 3.70 5.11
N THR A 180 -36.24 4.38 4.47
CA THR A 180 -35.26 3.75 3.56
C THR A 180 -33.83 4.18 3.89
N PHE A 181 -32.91 3.25 3.61
CA PHE A 181 -31.46 3.40 3.70
C PHE A 181 -30.96 4.63 2.95
N CYS A 182 -29.77 5.14 3.30
CA CYS A 182 -29.05 6.10 2.48
C CYS A 182 -28.97 5.55 1.05
N ASP A 183 -29.70 6.15 0.11
CA ASP A 183 -29.56 5.77 -1.27
C ASP A 183 -28.16 6.23 -1.69
N GLN A 184 -27.36 5.30 -2.20
CA GLN A 184 -25.94 5.52 -2.59
C GLN A 184 -25.78 6.53 -3.75
N CYS A 185 -26.78 7.39 -3.97
CA CYS A 185 -27.03 8.18 -5.17
C CYS A 185 -27.40 9.66 -4.85
N LEU A 186 -27.24 10.11 -3.59
CA LEU A 186 -27.32 11.49 -3.10
C LEU A 186 -28.74 12.08 -2.90
N LEU A 187 -29.85 11.36 -3.13
CA LEU A 187 -31.18 11.97 -2.92
C LEU A 187 -31.47 12.27 -1.46
N CYS A 188 -31.08 11.36 -0.57
CA CYS A 188 -31.40 11.46 0.85
C CYS A 188 -30.33 12.21 1.64
N THR A 189 -29.47 13.00 0.99
CA THR A 189 -28.32 13.62 1.64
C THR A 189 -28.40 15.14 1.69
N THR A 190 -28.00 15.73 2.82
CA THR A 190 -27.74 17.17 2.94
C THR A 190 -26.24 17.44 2.96
N PRO A 191 -25.73 18.32 2.09
CA PRO A 191 -24.32 18.68 2.10
C PRO A 191 -24.00 19.58 3.31
N ILE A 192 -23.00 19.19 4.09
CA ILE A 192 -22.25 20.05 5.00
C ILE A 192 -20.91 20.31 4.34
N ILE A 193 -20.63 21.58 4.08
CA ILE A 193 -19.34 22.00 3.56
C ILE A 193 -18.44 22.22 4.77
N ASN A 194 -17.51 21.29 5.00
CA ASN A 194 -16.45 21.49 5.97
C ASN A 194 -15.18 21.98 5.23
N PRO A 195 -14.58 23.10 5.65
CA PRO A 195 -13.18 23.33 5.35
C PRO A 195 -12.40 22.16 5.94
N CYS A 196 -11.45 21.59 5.20
CA CYS A 196 -10.67 20.46 5.72
C CYS A 196 -9.94 20.89 6.99
N ASP A 197 -10.38 20.39 8.15
CA ASP A 197 -9.78 20.60 9.46
C ASP A 197 -8.50 19.75 9.65
N ASP A 198 -7.79 19.45 8.56
CA ASP A 198 -6.57 18.67 8.61
C ASP A 198 -5.35 19.61 8.81
N PRO A 199 -4.77 19.68 10.03
CA PRO A 199 -3.57 20.45 10.28
C PRO A 199 -2.33 19.94 9.52
N SER A 200 -2.35 18.72 8.95
CA SER A 200 -1.25 18.18 8.16
C SER A 200 -1.04 18.93 6.83
N LEU A 201 -2.12 19.46 6.23
CA LEU A 201 -2.06 20.28 5.02
C LEU A 201 -1.60 21.71 5.30
N ALA A 202 -1.83 22.22 6.51
CA ALA A 202 -1.29 23.52 6.96
C ALA A 202 0.22 23.47 7.23
N VAL A 203 0.76 22.31 7.63
CA VAL A 203 2.20 22.11 7.84
C VAL A 203 2.96 22.09 6.51
N GLY A 204 2.31 21.66 5.42
CA GLY A 204 2.87 21.73 4.06
C GLY A 204 3.19 23.15 3.61
N LEU A 205 2.47 24.17 4.09
CA LEU A 205 2.71 25.58 3.72
C LEU A 205 4.00 26.15 4.31
N TYR A 206 4.43 25.72 5.50
CA TYR A 206 5.71 26.15 6.08
C TYR A 206 6.91 25.46 5.41
N ALA A 207 6.78 24.17 5.06
CA ALA A 207 7.81 23.44 4.32
C ALA A 207 8.00 23.96 2.87
N ILE A 208 6.94 24.49 2.24
CA ILE A 208 7.03 25.10 0.91
C ILE A 208 7.74 26.46 0.97
N GLN A 209 7.63 27.22 2.06
CA GLN A 209 8.35 28.48 2.21
C GLN A 209 9.88 28.29 2.32
N ASP A 210 10.32 27.18 2.93
CA ASP A 210 11.73 26.78 2.97
C ASP A 210 12.26 26.29 1.60
N LEU A 211 11.41 25.62 0.80
CA LEU A 211 11.74 25.21 -0.58
C LEU A 211 11.84 26.40 -1.57
N PHE A 212 11.15 27.51 -1.31
CA PHE A 212 11.20 28.71 -2.15
C PHE A 212 12.49 29.53 -2.00
N LEU A 213 13.16 29.45 -0.85
CA LEU A 213 14.45 30.12 -0.63
C LEU A 213 15.64 29.33 -1.20
N ALA A 214 15.46 28.04 -1.54
CA ALA A 214 16.54 27.16 -1.98
C ALA A 214 16.90 27.24 -3.47
N ASN A 215 16.00 27.73 -4.34
CA ASN A 215 16.15 27.52 -5.79
C ASN A 215 16.49 28.75 -6.65
N ASN A 216 16.75 29.93 -6.08
CA ASN A 216 17.14 31.12 -6.87
C ASN A 216 18.26 31.98 -6.28
N GLY A 217 19.20 31.39 -5.54
CA GLY A 217 20.43 32.08 -5.14
C GLY A 217 21.26 31.26 -4.15
N PRO A 218 22.59 31.51 -4.06
CA PRO A 218 23.47 30.83 -3.12
C PRO A 218 23.20 31.38 -1.71
N SER A 219 22.18 30.85 -1.03
CA SER A 219 21.94 31.14 0.37
C SER A 219 21.55 29.84 1.06
N GLY A 220 22.39 29.41 2.00
CA GLY A 220 22.32 28.09 2.62
C GLY A 220 21.14 27.97 3.58
N GLY A 221 19.98 27.60 3.04
CA GLY A 221 18.90 26.99 3.81
C GLY A 221 19.28 25.54 4.07
N GLY A 222 19.66 25.23 5.31
CA GLY A 222 20.09 23.92 5.75
C GLY A 222 18.94 22.91 5.70
N GLY A 223 18.70 22.32 4.53
CA GLY A 223 18.07 21.00 4.49
C GLY A 223 18.94 20.08 5.34
N SER A 224 18.40 19.54 6.42
CA SER A 224 19.15 18.63 7.29
C SER A 224 19.82 17.59 6.41
N PRO A 225 21.16 17.48 6.46
CA PRO A 225 21.89 16.55 5.61
C PRO A 225 21.25 15.17 5.77
N LEU A 226 20.96 14.51 4.64
CA LEU A 226 20.43 13.15 4.67
C LEU A 226 21.31 12.33 5.60
N THR A 227 20.73 11.87 6.71
CA THR A 227 21.45 11.05 7.67
C THR A 227 22.04 9.87 6.91
N GLU A 228 23.36 9.74 6.99
CA GLU A 228 24.06 8.66 6.32
C GLU A 228 23.42 7.32 6.75
N PRO A 229 23.13 6.38 5.81
CA PRO A 229 22.41 5.15 6.12
C PRO A 229 22.94 4.38 7.33
N CYS A 230 24.27 4.32 7.50
CA CYS A 230 24.95 3.69 8.62
C CYS A 230 24.62 4.37 9.97
N THR A 231 24.58 5.70 10.01
CA THR A 231 24.22 6.47 11.21
C THR A 231 22.76 6.20 11.61
N SER A 232 21.86 6.14 10.64
CA SER A 232 20.44 5.80 10.89
C SER A 232 20.28 4.39 11.49
N LEU A 233 21.00 3.39 10.96
CA LEU A 233 20.99 2.03 11.52
C LEU A 233 21.50 1.97 12.96
N LYS A 234 22.59 2.68 13.27
CA LYS A 234 23.12 2.79 14.64
C LYS A 234 22.13 3.45 15.60
N ASN A 235 21.42 4.48 15.15
CA ASN A 235 20.42 5.18 15.95
C ASN A 235 19.23 4.29 16.33
N LEU A 236 18.84 3.35 15.47
CA LEU A 236 17.79 2.38 15.81
C LEU A 236 18.21 1.44 16.93
N ALA A 237 19.47 1.03 16.97
CA ALA A 237 20.01 0.15 18.01
C ALA A 237 20.27 0.88 19.34
N ASN A 238 20.46 2.21 19.31
CA ASN A 238 20.80 3.01 20.48
C ASN A 238 19.70 2.90 21.57
N PRO A 239 20.05 2.49 22.82
CA PRO A 239 19.11 2.37 23.93
C PRO A 239 18.37 3.66 24.32
N GLN A 240 18.95 4.83 24.01
CA GLN A 240 18.33 6.14 24.27
C GLN A 240 17.45 6.63 23.12
N ARG A 241 17.38 5.88 22.01
CA ARG A 241 16.59 6.23 20.82
C ARG A 241 15.64 5.09 20.46
N GLY A 242 15.92 4.35 19.39
CA GLY A 242 15.05 3.26 18.93
C GLY A 242 15.04 2.06 19.88
N ASN A 243 16.19 1.72 20.47
CA ASN A 243 16.38 0.52 21.30
C ASN A 243 15.73 -0.75 20.70
N ILE A 244 15.90 -0.99 19.39
CA ILE A 244 15.23 -2.12 18.71
C ILE A 244 15.81 -3.49 19.12
N LYS A 245 16.97 -3.52 19.77
CA LYS A 245 17.73 -4.75 20.07
C LYS A 245 16.88 -5.82 20.78
N PRO A 246 16.13 -5.54 21.86
CA PRO A 246 15.35 -6.60 22.52
C PRO A 246 14.28 -7.21 21.62
N LEU A 247 13.75 -6.44 20.65
CA LEU A 247 12.76 -6.94 19.70
C LEU A 247 13.42 -7.78 18.60
N ILE A 248 14.60 -7.38 18.11
CA ILE A 248 15.40 -8.19 17.17
C ILE A 248 15.87 -9.50 17.82
N ASP A 249 16.23 -9.47 19.12
CA ASP A 249 16.53 -10.67 19.89
C ASP A 249 15.30 -11.59 19.99
N SER A 250 14.09 -11.03 20.13
CA SER A 250 12.83 -11.79 20.08
C SER A 250 12.65 -12.48 18.72
N LEU A 251 12.86 -11.78 17.60
CA LEU A 251 12.82 -12.40 16.26
C LEU A 251 13.87 -13.51 16.12
N THR A 252 15.07 -13.31 16.66
CA THR A 252 16.14 -14.32 16.68
C THR A 252 15.72 -15.58 17.43
N GLN A 253 15.05 -15.43 18.58
CA GLN A 253 14.47 -16.56 19.33
C GLN A 253 13.35 -17.26 18.55
N LYS A 254 12.52 -16.53 17.78
CA LYS A 254 11.47 -17.12 16.94
C LYS A 254 12.06 -17.94 15.80
N VAL A 255 13.12 -17.47 15.16
CA VAL A 255 13.82 -18.17 14.07
C VAL A 255 14.53 -19.44 14.55
N THR A 256 15.05 -19.43 15.78
CA THR A 256 15.77 -20.57 16.35
C THR A 256 14.86 -21.58 17.05
N SER A 257 13.58 -21.25 17.21
CA SER A 257 12.60 -22.14 17.84
C SER A 257 12.32 -23.36 16.94
N PRO A 258 12.19 -24.58 17.50
CA PRO A 258 11.82 -25.79 16.75
C PRO A 258 10.49 -25.70 15.98
N ASN A 259 9.65 -24.71 16.29
CA ASN A 259 8.38 -24.46 15.64
C ASN A 259 8.37 -23.09 14.94
N SER A 260 9.46 -22.73 14.25
CA SER A 260 9.53 -21.50 13.45
C SER A 260 8.74 -21.61 12.15
N ASN A 261 7.42 -21.80 12.28
CA ASN A 261 6.47 -21.95 11.17
C ASN A 261 5.56 -20.72 10.98
N LYS A 262 5.90 -19.62 11.63
CA LYS A 262 5.21 -18.33 11.48
C LYS A 262 6.20 -17.19 11.36
N GLU A 263 5.86 -16.24 10.52
CA GLU A 263 6.56 -14.96 10.46
C GLU A 263 6.01 -14.03 11.55
N PHE A 264 6.92 -13.28 12.15
CA PHE A 264 6.64 -12.22 13.09
C PHE A 264 7.29 -10.95 12.54
N ALA A 265 6.67 -9.82 12.83
CA ALA A 265 7.22 -8.53 12.44
C ALA A 265 7.32 -7.58 13.63
N ILE A 266 8.08 -6.53 13.42
CA ILE A 266 8.18 -5.36 14.28
C ILE A 266 7.93 -4.17 13.36
N SER A 267 7.02 -3.29 13.77
CA SER A 267 6.89 -1.97 13.14
C SER A 267 7.75 -0.95 13.85
N PHE A 268 8.35 -0.04 13.09
CA PHE A 268 9.14 1.07 13.60
C PHE A 268 8.43 2.39 13.34
N LYS A 269 8.16 3.16 14.40
CA LYS A 269 7.58 4.50 14.32
C LYS A 269 8.54 5.54 14.89
N ARG A 270 8.51 6.74 14.32
CA ARG A 270 9.22 7.92 14.83
C ARG A 270 8.26 9.10 14.92
N ASN A 271 7.91 9.50 16.13
CA ASN A 271 7.05 10.65 16.39
C ASN A 271 7.89 11.84 16.85
N SER A 272 7.41 13.06 16.59
CA SER A 272 8.04 14.25 17.18
C SER A 272 7.74 14.27 18.68
N ASN A 273 8.74 14.55 19.51
CA ASN A 273 8.52 14.84 20.91
C ASN A 273 7.90 16.24 21.02
N PRO A 274 6.69 16.40 21.61
CA PRO A 274 6.09 17.71 21.78
C PRO A 274 6.86 18.60 22.78
N ASN A 275 7.70 18.02 23.63
CA ASN A 275 8.46 18.72 24.67
C ASN A 275 9.93 18.26 24.70
N PRO A 276 10.73 18.54 23.66
CA PRO A 276 12.12 18.10 23.62
C PRO A 276 12.96 18.87 24.65
N THR A 277 13.74 18.13 25.45
CA THR A 277 14.67 18.72 26.43
C THR A 277 16.10 18.85 25.88
N SER A 278 16.37 18.23 24.73
CA SER A 278 17.63 18.29 23.98
C SER A 278 17.39 17.90 22.51
N GLU A 279 18.37 18.12 21.63
CA GLU A 279 18.31 17.69 20.22
C GLU A 279 18.15 16.16 20.09
N ASP A 280 18.78 15.41 21.00
CA ASP A 280 18.63 13.94 21.06
C ASP A 280 17.23 13.48 21.48
N ASP A 281 16.43 14.37 22.07
CA ASP A 281 15.09 14.14 22.60
C ASP A 281 13.99 14.68 21.66
N GLU A 282 14.33 15.13 20.46
CA GLU A 282 13.35 15.64 19.47
C GLU A 282 12.40 14.57 18.94
N ASN A 283 12.77 13.29 19.07
CA ASN A 283 12.03 12.19 18.48
C ASN A 283 11.74 11.09 19.50
N ILE A 284 10.48 10.65 19.55
CA ILE A 284 10.02 9.49 20.29
C ILE A 284 9.93 8.31 19.33
N TYR A 285 10.70 7.26 19.59
CA TYR A 285 10.62 6.02 18.82
C TYR A 285 9.64 5.06 19.49
N THR A 286 8.76 4.44 18.71
CA THR A 286 7.84 3.41 19.19
C THR A 286 7.96 2.20 18.29
N ASN A 287 8.31 1.06 18.88
CA ASN A 287 8.52 -0.18 18.15
C ASN A 287 7.57 -1.26 18.68
N THR A 288 6.75 -1.82 17.80
CA THR A 288 5.66 -2.73 18.19
C THR A 288 5.83 -4.08 17.53
N LEU A 289 5.89 -5.14 18.34
CA LEU A 289 5.87 -6.52 17.87
C LEU A 289 4.47 -6.89 17.35
N ILE A 290 4.43 -7.47 16.16
CA ILE A 290 3.24 -7.92 15.44
C ILE A 290 3.21 -9.45 15.50
N ASN A 291 2.26 -10.00 16.27
CA ASN A 291 2.15 -11.44 16.55
C ASN A 291 1.11 -12.16 15.66
N THR A 292 0.63 -11.50 14.62
CA THR A 292 -0.51 -11.96 13.80
C THR A 292 -0.09 -12.50 12.42
N GLY A 293 1.19 -12.79 12.21
CA GLY A 293 1.68 -13.33 10.93
C GLY A 293 1.20 -14.74 10.63
N LEU A 294 1.17 -15.04 9.34
CA LEU A 294 0.95 -16.37 8.78
C LEU A 294 2.31 -17.08 8.57
N GLU A 295 2.31 -18.21 7.89
CA GLU A 295 3.50 -19.05 7.69
C GLU A 295 4.61 -18.39 6.86
N SER A 296 4.24 -17.48 5.95
CA SER A 296 5.16 -16.84 4.98
C SER A 296 4.76 -15.40 4.66
N THR A 297 3.98 -14.78 5.54
CA THR A 297 3.60 -13.37 5.38
C THR A 297 3.25 -12.76 6.72
N VAL A 298 3.69 -11.54 6.93
CA VAL A 298 3.32 -10.71 8.07
C VAL A 298 3.17 -9.26 7.60
N PRO A 299 2.06 -8.58 7.96
CA PRO A 299 1.88 -7.19 7.55
C PRO A 299 2.82 -6.28 8.35
N ILE A 300 3.56 -5.43 7.64
CA ILE A 300 4.33 -4.33 8.23
C ILE A 300 3.61 -3.03 7.84
N PRO A 301 3.06 -2.28 8.81
CA PRO A 301 2.39 -1.02 8.54
C PRO A 301 3.39 0.03 8.03
N TYR A 302 2.87 0.95 7.24
CA TYR A 302 3.59 2.11 6.70
C TYR A 302 2.66 3.32 6.74
N GLY A 303 3.22 4.53 6.56
CA GLY A 303 2.49 5.80 6.67
C GLY A 303 3.39 6.87 7.27
N ASP A 304 2.83 8.05 7.51
CA ASP A 304 3.60 9.26 7.81
C ASP A 304 4.61 9.10 8.95
N GLU A 305 4.22 8.43 10.03
CA GLU A 305 5.01 8.21 11.24
C GLU A 305 5.87 6.94 11.22
N TYR A 306 5.69 6.07 10.23
CA TYR A 306 6.41 4.82 10.13
C TYR A 306 7.75 5.01 9.41
N ILE A 307 8.80 4.42 9.98
CA ILE A 307 10.16 4.38 9.41
C ILE A 307 10.56 2.95 9.03
N GLY A 308 9.56 2.10 8.75
CA GLY A 308 9.74 0.73 8.29
C GLY A 308 9.55 -0.31 9.40
N GLY A 309 10.38 -1.36 9.39
CA GLY A 309 10.17 -2.48 10.30
C GLY A 309 11.26 -3.55 10.26
N ALA A 310 11.01 -4.63 10.97
CA ALA A 310 11.78 -5.86 10.89
C ALA A 310 10.85 -7.06 10.82
N HIS A 311 11.30 -8.16 10.23
CA HIS A 311 10.58 -9.43 10.32
C HIS A 311 11.54 -10.60 10.30
N ASN A 312 11.00 -11.78 10.56
CA ASN A 312 11.72 -13.02 10.35
C ASN A 312 11.13 -13.84 9.21
N HIS A 313 11.99 -14.61 8.56
CA HIS A 313 11.53 -15.72 7.73
C HIS A 313 11.48 -17.01 8.55
N THR A 314 10.57 -17.90 8.17
CA THR A 314 10.43 -19.26 8.74
C THR A 314 11.44 -20.22 8.13
N GLU A 315 11.54 -21.44 8.66
CA GLU A 315 12.37 -22.51 8.05
C GLU A 315 11.91 -22.91 6.63
N LYS A 316 10.71 -22.48 6.22
CA LYS A 316 10.19 -22.66 4.86
C LYS A 316 10.44 -21.46 3.95
N GLY A 317 10.84 -20.33 4.52
CA GLY A 317 11.23 -19.13 3.77
C GLY A 317 12.64 -19.27 3.21
N HIS A 318 13.02 -18.32 2.37
CA HIS A 318 14.40 -18.21 1.88
C HIS A 318 15.24 -17.35 2.83
N ASP A 319 16.54 -17.60 2.93
CA ASP A 319 17.39 -16.95 3.94
C ASP A 319 17.89 -15.56 3.48
N MET A 320 17.03 -14.84 2.75
CA MET A 320 17.28 -13.54 2.15
C MET A 320 15.96 -12.85 1.77
N PHE A 321 15.99 -11.52 1.65
CA PHE A 321 14.83 -10.71 1.26
C PHE A 321 14.19 -11.18 -0.07
N SER A 322 12.86 -11.20 -0.07
CA SER A 322 11.99 -11.49 -1.20
C SER A 322 11.69 -10.24 -2.04
N PHE A 323 10.92 -10.39 -3.12
CA PHE A 323 10.41 -9.22 -3.86
C PHE A 323 9.40 -8.44 -3.03
N SER A 324 8.54 -9.15 -2.29
CA SER A 324 7.57 -8.53 -1.38
C SER A 324 8.25 -7.62 -0.37
N ASP A 325 9.40 -8.03 0.17
CA ASP A 325 10.16 -7.22 1.13
C ASP A 325 10.66 -5.91 0.52
N VAL A 326 11.22 -5.98 -0.70
CA VAL A 326 11.66 -4.79 -1.44
C VAL A 326 10.48 -3.86 -1.73
N ARG A 327 9.31 -4.41 -2.04
CA ARG A 327 8.08 -3.63 -2.23
C ARG A 327 7.59 -3.01 -0.92
N VAL A 328 7.66 -3.71 0.20
CA VAL A 328 7.33 -3.16 1.53
C VAL A 328 8.25 -1.99 1.87
N LEU A 329 9.56 -2.11 1.60
CA LEU A 329 10.50 -0.98 1.76
C LEU A 329 10.09 0.23 0.91
N MET A 330 9.73 0.00 -0.35
CA MET A 330 9.24 1.07 -1.25
C MET A 330 7.99 1.76 -0.69
N LYS A 331 7.00 0.98 -0.21
CA LYS A 331 5.78 1.52 0.40
C LYS A 331 6.08 2.29 1.69
N ALA A 332 6.93 1.75 2.55
CA ALA A 332 7.39 2.43 3.76
C ALA A 332 8.04 3.78 3.44
N TYR A 333 8.89 3.84 2.40
CA TYR A 333 9.54 5.09 2.01
C TYR A 333 8.57 6.12 1.44
N ASN A 334 7.65 5.68 0.57
CA ASN A 334 6.66 6.58 -0.03
C ASN A 334 5.64 7.09 1.00
N GLY A 335 5.30 6.27 1.99
CA GLY A 335 4.38 6.64 3.07
C GLY A 335 5.01 7.52 4.16
N ALA A 336 6.33 7.45 4.38
CA ALA A 336 6.97 8.23 5.43
C ALA A 336 7.00 9.74 5.12
N SER A 337 6.83 10.57 6.17
CA SER A 337 6.98 12.02 6.04
C SER A 337 8.41 12.41 5.63
N LEU A 338 8.58 13.58 5.00
CA LEU A 338 9.85 14.00 4.40
C LEU A 338 11.05 13.87 5.35
N GLY A 339 10.90 14.33 6.61
CA GLY A 339 11.97 14.26 7.62
C GLY A 339 12.27 12.84 8.12
N ARG A 340 11.44 11.85 7.80
CA ARG A 340 11.55 10.44 8.23
C ARG A 340 12.08 9.51 7.14
N LYS A 341 12.07 9.95 5.88
CA LYS A 341 12.50 9.13 4.72
C LYS A 341 13.92 8.59 4.84
N SER A 342 14.85 9.34 5.44
CA SER A 342 16.23 8.89 5.68
C SER A 342 16.31 7.72 6.67
N ASP A 343 15.31 7.57 7.55
CA ASP A 343 15.28 6.52 8.57
C ASP A 343 14.58 5.25 8.12
N VAL A 344 13.91 5.28 6.96
CA VAL A 344 13.23 4.12 6.42
C VAL A 344 14.20 2.96 6.24
N VAL A 345 13.83 1.81 6.81
CA VAL A 345 14.62 0.58 6.79
C VAL A 345 13.70 -0.64 6.85
N LEU A 346 14.13 -1.73 6.23
CA LEU A 346 13.56 -3.05 6.50
C LEU A 346 14.67 -3.99 6.97
N ILE A 347 14.48 -4.64 8.11
CA ILE A 347 15.43 -5.58 8.71
C ILE A 347 14.89 -7.00 8.60
N LEU A 348 15.72 -7.95 8.18
CA LEU A 348 15.39 -9.37 8.13
C LEU A 348 16.24 -10.14 9.14
N VAL A 349 15.59 -10.98 9.94
CA VAL A 349 16.24 -12.01 10.76
C VAL A 349 15.92 -13.37 10.15
N CYS A 350 16.92 -14.11 9.70
CA CYS A 350 16.72 -15.41 9.07
C CYS A 350 17.80 -16.40 9.50
N LYS A 351 17.52 -17.69 9.42
CA LYS A 351 18.48 -18.76 9.69
C LYS A 351 18.87 -19.39 8.39
N ASP A 352 20.15 -19.37 8.08
CA ASP A 352 20.69 -20.07 6.92
C ASP A 352 20.38 -21.56 7.04
N ASN A 353 19.65 -22.09 6.07
CA ASN A 353 19.17 -23.48 6.07
C ASN A 353 20.31 -24.50 5.90
N TYR A 354 21.49 -24.08 5.44
CA TYR A 354 22.66 -24.93 5.23
C TYR A 354 23.58 -24.96 6.44
N THR A 355 23.83 -23.80 7.04
CA THR A 355 24.78 -23.64 8.14
C THR A 355 24.11 -23.60 9.51
N GLY A 356 22.81 -23.32 9.55
CA GLY A 356 22.05 -23.09 10.78
C GLY A 356 22.36 -21.76 11.48
N VAL A 357 23.21 -20.92 10.88
CA VAL A 357 23.60 -19.62 11.42
C VAL A 357 22.47 -18.62 11.25
N VAL A 358 22.18 -17.82 12.28
CA VAL A 358 21.23 -16.72 12.19
C VAL A 358 21.92 -15.49 11.63
N HIS A 359 21.38 -14.94 10.56
CA HIS A 359 21.81 -13.70 9.95
C HIS A 359 20.81 -12.57 10.22
N LYS A 360 21.35 -11.35 10.31
CA LYS A 360 20.60 -10.12 10.45
C LYS A 360 20.98 -9.20 9.30
N TYR A 361 20.04 -8.98 8.38
CA TYR A 361 20.22 -8.13 7.21
C TYR A 361 19.36 -6.87 7.34
N ALA A 362 19.76 -5.80 6.68
CA ALA A 362 18.93 -4.61 6.51
C ALA A 362 19.01 -4.10 5.07
N ILE A 363 17.91 -3.55 4.57
CA ILE A 363 17.88 -2.80 3.31
C ILE A 363 17.42 -1.37 3.54
N LYS A 364 18.06 -0.42 2.83
CA LYS A 364 17.73 1.00 2.86
C LYS A 364 17.60 1.55 1.44
N VAL A 365 16.84 2.62 1.30
CA VAL A 365 16.62 3.31 0.01
C VAL A 365 17.74 4.31 -0.24
N ASP A 366 18.45 4.14 -1.35
CA ASP A 366 19.47 5.08 -1.83
C ASP A 366 18.88 6.03 -2.88
N ASN A 367 17.98 5.51 -3.72
CA ASN A 367 17.33 6.26 -4.80
C ASN A 367 15.90 5.76 -5.01
N ILE A 368 14.94 6.54 -4.50
CA ILE A 368 13.52 6.18 -4.56
C ILE A 368 12.96 6.12 -5.99
N ASP A 369 13.44 6.96 -6.90
CA ASP A 369 12.99 6.94 -8.29
C ASP A 369 13.38 5.63 -8.97
N SER A 370 14.63 5.16 -8.74
CA SER A 370 15.08 3.85 -9.22
C SER A 370 14.25 2.72 -8.61
N LEU A 371 13.98 2.79 -7.30
CA LEU A 371 13.22 1.75 -6.60
C LEU A 371 11.79 1.66 -7.14
N ASN A 372 11.08 2.79 -7.22
CA ASN A 372 9.73 2.88 -7.77
C ASN A 372 9.69 2.35 -9.21
N ASN A 373 10.61 2.81 -10.07
CA ASN A 373 10.64 2.40 -11.47
C ASN A 373 10.90 0.90 -11.62
N GLN A 374 11.83 0.33 -10.85
CA GLN A 374 12.19 -1.08 -10.96
C GLN A 374 11.09 -1.99 -10.40
N VAL A 375 10.51 -1.64 -9.25
CA VAL A 375 9.35 -2.37 -8.70
C VAL A 375 8.17 -2.31 -9.67
N PHE A 376 7.83 -1.13 -10.18
CA PHE A 376 6.74 -0.95 -11.15
C PHE A 376 7.00 -1.74 -12.43
N THR A 377 8.22 -1.68 -12.98
CA THR A 377 8.59 -2.43 -14.19
C THR A 377 8.43 -3.94 -13.98
N LYS A 378 8.84 -4.47 -12.83
CA LYS A 378 8.67 -5.91 -12.53
C LYS A 378 7.23 -6.33 -12.34
N MET A 379 6.41 -5.47 -11.71
CA MET A 379 4.99 -5.76 -11.50
C MET A 379 4.17 -5.66 -12.79
N ASN A 380 4.61 -4.84 -13.77
CA ASN A 380 3.93 -4.64 -15.06
C ASN A 380 4.58 -5.40 -16.22
N ASP A 381 5.38 -6.43 -15.94
CA ASP A 381 5.91 -7.31 -16.97
C ASP A 381 4.76 -7.98 -17.75
N ALA A 382 4.93 -8.14 -19.06
CA ALA A 382 3.90 -8.72 -19.93
C ALA A 382 3.50 -10.14 -19.51
N ASP A 383 4.42 -10.89 -18.87
CA ASP A 383 4.16 -12.22 -18.30
C ASP A 383 3.10 -12.21 -17.18
N TYR A 384 2.80 -11.04 -16.62
CA TYR A 384 1.86 -10.83 -15.51
C TYR A 384 0.59 -10.09 -15.91
N ALA A 385 0.41 -9.77 -17.19
CA ALA A 385 -0.71 -8.99 -17.67
C ALA A 385 -2.06 -9.63 -17.30
N GLY A 386 -2.92 -8.86 -16.63
CA GLY A 386 -4.27 -9.29 -16.23
C GLY A 386 -4.34 -10.17 -14.99
N LEU A 387 -3.21 -10.47 -14.33
CA LEU A 387 -3.21 -11.17 -13.06
C LEU A 387 -3.54 -10.23 -11.88
N PRO A 388 -4.24 -10.72 -10.85
CA PRO A 388 -4.35 -10.02 -9.56
C PRO A 388 -2.97 -9.75 -8.95
N GLU A 389 -2.81 -8.63 -8.24
CA GLU A 389 -1.52 -8.23 -7.65
C GLU A 389 -0.91 -9.34 -6.78
N ILE A 390 -1.73 -10.02 -5.97
CA ILE A 390 -1.26 -11.10 -5.10
C ILE A 390 -0.60 -12.25 -5.89
N ASP A 391 -1.18 -12.61 -7.04
CA ASP A 391 -0.63 -13.66 -7.91
C ASP A 391 0.68 -13.21 -8.58
N ILE A 392 0.81 -11.91 -8.87
CA ILE A 392 2.05 -11.32 -9.40
C ILE A 392 3.16 -11.42 -8.36
N LEU A 393 2.88 -11.03 -7.11
CA LEU A 393 3.83 -11.09 -6.01
C LEU A 393 4.25 -12.53 -5.71
N ASP A 394 3.32 -13.48 -5.67
CA ASP A 394 3.62 -14.90 -5.48
C ASP A 394 4.55 -15.44 -6.58
N ARG A 395 4.30 -15.08 -7.85
CA ARG A 395 5.15 -15.49 -8.97
C ARG A 395 6.54 -14.85 -8.90
N LEU A 396 6.63 -13.58 -8.55
CA LEU A 396 7.90 -12.87 -8.40
C LEU A 396 8.73 -13.44 -7.25
N ASN A 397 8.11 -13.65 -6.09
CA ASN A 397 8.74 -14.26 -4.92
C ASN A 397 9.22 -15.67 -5.24
N LYS A 398 8.39 -16.50 -5.88
CA LYS A 398 8.78 -17.84 -6.31
C LYS A 398 9.96 -17.81 -7.28
N LYS A 399 9.98 -16.89 -8.25
CA LYS A 399 11.08 -16.76 -9.23
C LYS A 399 12.39 -16.34 -8.56
N ILE A 400 12.34 -15.47 -7.56
CA ILE A 400 13.52 -15.07 -6.78
C ILE A 400 13.96 -16.18 -5.83
N GLY A 401 13.01 -16.86 -5.18
CA GLY A 401 13.26 -18.04 -4.37
C GLY A 401 14.02 -19.12 -5.12
N GLN A 402 13.57 -19.45 -6.33
CA GLN A 402 14.28 -20.38 -7.22
C GLN A 402 15.70 -19.92 -7.56
N LYS A 403 15.96 -18.61 -7.65
CA LYS A 403 17.33 -18.11 -7.85
C LYS A 403 18.18 -18.32 -6.61
N TYR A 404 17.64 -18.08 -5.42
CA TYR A 404 18.33 -18.40 -4.17
C TYR A 404 18.65 -19.89 -4.08
N ASP A 405 17.67 -20.76 -4.32
CA ASP A 405 17.85 -22.22 -4.29
C ASP A 405 18.96 -22.70 -5.23
N ASN A 406 19.11 -22.06 -6.39
CA ASN A 406 20.13 -22.40 -7.39
C ASN A 406 21.51 -21.76 -7.15
N ASN A 407 21.63 -20.77 -6.27
CA ASN A 407 22.86 -19.98 -6.07
C ASN A 407 23.45 -20.13 -4.66
N LEU A 408 23.03 -21.14 -3.92
CA LEU A 408 23.59 -21.42 -2.60
C LEU A 408 25.05 -21.87 -2.69
N PRO A 409 25.90 -21.44 -1.72
CA PRO A 409 25.58 -20.66 -0.51
C PRO A 409 25.64 -19.12 -0.70
N THR A 410 25.71 -18.62 -1.93
CA THR A 410 26.01 -17.20 -2.23
C THR A 410 24.76 -16.30 -2.30
N LEU A 411 23.91 -16.36 -1.27
CA LEU A 411 22.62 -15.64 -1.24
C LEU A 411 22.77 -14.12 -1.34
N GLU A 412 23.74 -13.53 -0.63
CA GLU A 412 24.03 -12.09 -0.66
C GLU A 412 24.39 -11.62 -2.07
N LYS A 413 25.23 -12.39 -2.76
CA LYS A 413 25.59 -12.13 -4.16
C LYS A 413 24.36 -12.20 -5.07
N CYS A 414 23.52 -13.22 -4.89
CA CYS A 414 22.29 -13.37 -5.65
C CYS A 414 21.36 -12.17 -5.43
N PHE A 415 21.16 -11.74 -4.18
CA PHE A 415 20.38 -10.55 -3.85
C PHE A 415 20.92 -9.31 -4.55
N LEU A 416 22.23 -9.03 -4.41
CA LEU A 416 22.86 -7.86 -5.02
C LEU A 416 22.77 -7.87 -6.55
N GLN A 417 22.87 -9.04 -7.19
CA GLN A 417 22.66 -9.17 -8.63
C GLN A 417 21.21 -8.93 -9.06
N GLN A 418 20.24 -9.26 -8.22
CA GLN A 418 18.82 -9.03 -8.50
C GLN A 418 18.40 -7.58 -8.25
N PHE A 419 18.85 -7.00 -7.13
CA PHE A 419 18.30 -5.77 -6.58
C PHE A 419 19.30 -4.62 -6.44
N GLY A 420 20.60 -4.83 -6.70
CA GLY A 420 21.60 -3.76 -6.58
C GLY A 420 21.33 -2.56 -7.51
N ALA A 421 20.59 -2.76 -8.59
CA ALA A 421 20.15 -1.70 -9.50
C ALA A 421 18.80 -1.05 -9.12
N PHE A 422 18.15 -1.48 -8.03
CA PHE A 422 16.87 -0.93 -7.57
C PHE A 422 17.05 0.37 -6.80
N GLY A 423 18.27 0.89 -6.62
CA GLY A 423 18.49 2.05 -5.75
C GLY A 423 18.27 1.71 -4.28
N ILE A 424 18.64 0.51 -3.87
CA ILE A 424 18.66 0.07 -2.47
C ILE A 424 20.05 -0.50 -2.13
N SER A 425 20.43 -0.34 -0.87
CA SER A 425 21.67 -0.91 -0.33
C SER A 425 21.36 -2.05 0.63
N LEU A 426 22.20 -3.08 0.62
CA LEU A 426 22.15 -4.22 1.55
C LEU A 426 23.19 -4.03 2.66
N TYR A 427 22.78 -4.31 3.89
CA TYR A 427 23.63 -4.30 5.07
C TYR A 427 23.50 -5.63 5.81
N LYS A 428 24.57 -6.02 6.51
CA LYS A 428 24.61 -7.19 7.39
C LYS A 428 25.26 -6.82 8.71
N THR A 429 24.83 -7.44 9.80
CA THR A 429 25.56 -7.43 11.07
C THR A 429 25.65 -8.83 11.63
N ASP A 430 26.86 -9.21 12.07
CA ASP A 430 27.09 -10.44 12.84
C ASP A 430 27.13 -10.16 14.36
N ASN A 431 27.06 -8.88 14.77
CA ASN A 431 27.04 -8.48 16.16
C ASN A 431 25.60 -8.49 16.73
N ASP A 432 25.45 -9.01 17.95
CA ASP A 432 24.18 -9.09 18.66
C ASP A 432 23.68 -7.74 19.18
N ASP A 433 24.55 -6.74 19.29
CA ASP A 433 24.19 -5.37 19.69
C ASP A 433 23.73 -4.48 18.52
N LEU A 434 23.78 -4.97 17.27
CA LEU A 434 23.42 -4.24 16.06
C LEU A 434 24.23 -2.95 15.82
N SER A 435 25.40 -2.80 16.45
CA SER A 435 26.25 -1.61 16.34
C SER A 435 27.17 -1.63 15.11
N ASN A 436 27.49 -2.83 14.60
CA ASN A 436 28.52 -3.06 13.59
C ASN A 436 27.93 -3.54 12.26
N TRP A 437 27.13 -2.70 11.62
CA TRP A 437 26.66 -2.95 10.27
C TRP A 437 27.81 -2.91 9.26
N GLN A 438 27.73 -3.75 8.25
CA GLN A 438 28.60 -3.73 7.09
C GLN A 438 27.71 -3.54 5.86
N LYS A 439 28.06 -2.59 5.00
CA LYS A 439 27.45 -2.47 3.67
C LYS A 439 28.00 -3.56 2.75
N LEU A 440 27.12 -4.28 2.08
CA LEU A 440 27.46 -5.35 1.15
C LEU A 440 27.31 -4.83 -0.29
N GLU A 441 28.37 -4.99 -1.10
CA GLU A 441 28.40 -4.51 -2.49
C GLU A 441 29.08 -5.54 -3.40
N LEU A 442 28.74 -5.58 -4.69
CA LEU A 442 29.49 -6.39 -5.64
C LEU A 442 30.82 -5.72 -5.98
N GLU A 443 31.92 -6.45 -5.89
CA GLU A 443 33.22 -5.95 -6.33
C GLU A 443 33.22 -5.73 -7.84
N SER A 444 33.42 -4.47 -8.25
CA SER A 444 33.69 -4.15 -9.65
C SER A 444 35.09 -4.68 -9.98
N THR A 445 35.16 -5.83 -10.65
CA THR A 445 36.43 -6.37 -11.13
C THR A 445 36.94 -5.51 -12.28
N GLY A 446 37.77 -4.52 -11.95
CA GLY A 446 38.55 -3.79 -12.94
C GLY A 446 39.41 -4.78 -13.72
N ASN A 447 39.17 -4.89 -15.03
CA ASN A 447 39.73 -5.82 -16.02
C ASN A 447 38.98 -7.15 -16.23
N LEU A 448 38.20 -7.11 -17.32
CA LEU A 448 37.47 -8.18 -17.99
C LEU A 448 38.44 -9.23 -18.57
N GLY A 449 38.84 -10.19 -17.74
CA GLY A 449 39.26 -11.52 -18.19
C GLY A 449 38.05 -12.45 -18.14
N THR A 450 37.78 -13.16 -19.23
CA THR A 450 36.61 -14.03 -19.41
C THR A 450 36.43 -15.02 -18.25
N GLY A 451 35.43 -14.79 -17.40
CA GLY A 451 35.02 -15.70 -16.32
C GLY A 451 34.95 -15.12 -14.90
N ASN A 452 34.99 -13.79 -14.72
CA ASN A 452 35.07 -13.19 -13.38
C ASN A 452 33.86 -13.54 -12.48
N GLN A 453 34.16 -14.31 -11.45
CA GLN A 453 33.32 -14.53 -10.28
C GLN A 453 33.20 -13.20 -9.52
N LEU A 454 32.04 -12.55 -9.58
CA LEU A 454 31.77 -11.40 -8.72
C LEU A 454 31.80 -11.85 -7.25
N ASN A 455 32.57 -11.14 -6.42
CA ASN A 455 32.63 -11.31 -4.97
C ASN A 455 31.80 -10.24 -4.26
N VAL A 456 31.40 -10.53 -3.02
CA VAL A 456 30.73 -9.56 -2.15
C VAL A 456 31.79 -8.87 -1.30
N LYS A 457 31.88 -7.54 -1.43
CA LYS A 457 32.70 -6.67 -0.57
C LYS A 457 31.90 -6.29 0.66
N HIS A 458 32.55 -6.36 1.82
CA HIS A 458 32.01 -5.90 3.09
C HIS A 458 32.70 -4.59 3.48
N THR A 459 31.95 -3.49 3.53
CA THR A 459 32.46 -2.19 3.95
C THR A 459 31.88 -1.85 5.33
N PRO A 460 32.69 -1.77 6.39
CA PRO A 460 32.18 -1.44 7.72
C PRO A 460 31.51 -0.06 7.79
N CYS A 461 30.38 0.02 8.49
CA CYS A 461 29.71 1.25 8.89
C CYS A 461 30.36 1.79 10.17
N ASN A 462 31.58 2.34 10.09
CA ASN A 462 32.33 2.83 11.26
C ASN A 462 31.99 4.26 11.60
#